data_AF-A0A840TS40-F1
#
_entry.id   AF-A0A840TS40-F1
#
_cell.length_a   1.000
_cell.length_b   1.000
_cell.length_c   1.000
_cell.angle_alpha   90.00
_cell.angle_beta   90.00
_cell.angle_gamma   90.00
#
_symmetry.space_group_name_H-M   'P 1'
#
loop_
_entity.id
_entity.type
_entity.pdbx_description
1 polymer ?
#
loop_
_entity_poly.entity_id
_entity_poly.type
_entity_poly.pdbx_seq_one_letter_code
_entity_poly.pdbx_strand_id
1 'polypeptide(L)' 'MLKLTQVDLAEKSGVGLRFLRELEQGKTTLRLDKVNQVLGMFGCEAGPIRKEESL' A
#
# COMPACT_ATOMS: atom_id res chain seq x y z
N MET A 1 -3.69 -16.89 -7.66
CA MET A 1 -3.69 -15.45 -7.35
C MET A 1 -4.74 -15.23 -6.26
N LEU A 2 -4.33 -14.70 -5.10
CA LEU A 2 -5.27 -14.38 -4.02
C LEU A 2 -6.28 -13.35 -4.55
N LYS A 3 -7.53 -13.75 -4.77
CA LYS A 3 -8.62 -12.85 -5.16
C LYS A 3 -9.10 -12.08 -3.91
N LEU A 4 -8.25 -11.21 -3.37
CA LEU A 4 -8.65 -10.34 -2.27
C LEU A 4 -9.36 -9.12 -2.86
N THR A 5 -10.56 -8.84 -2.35
CA THR A 5 -11.18 -7.54 -2.60
C THR A 5 -10.45 -6.46 -1.80
N GLN A 6 -10.70 -5.20 -2.14
CA GLN A 6 -10.18 -4.06 -1.38
C GLN A 6 -10.64 -4.11 0.10
N VAL A 7 -11.84 -4.63 0.37
CA VAL A 7 -12.34 -4.81 1.74
C VAL A 7 -11.51 -5.87 2.47
N ASP A 8 -11.31 -7.04 1.83
CA ASP A 8 -10.53 -8.12 2.43
C ASP A 8 -9.09 -7.71 2.72
N LEU A 9 -8.47 -6.94 1.81
CA LEU A 9 -7.10 -6.47 1.98
C LEU A 9 -7.00 -5.44 3.10
N ALA A 10 -7.96 -4.52 3.21
CA ALA A 10 -8.00 -3.54 4.29
C ALA A 10 -8.11 -4.21 5.66
N GLU A 11 -9.04 -5.16 5.79
CA GLU A 11 -9.25 -5.92 7.03
C GLU A 11 -8.02 -6.74 7.41
N LYS A 12 -7.46 -7.51 6.46
CA LYS A 12 -6.30 -8.37 6.72
C LYS A 12 -5.02 -7.59 7.04
N SER A 13 -4.84 -6.40 6.45
CA SER A 13 -3.68 -5.54 6.73
C SER A 13 -3.84 -4.67 7.98
N GLY A 14 -5.03 -4.65 8.60
CA GLY A 14 -5.29 -3.82 9.78
C GLY A 14 -5.36 -2.31 9.48
N VAL A 15 -5.69 -1.94 8.24
CA VAL A 15 -5.87 -0.55 7.82
C VAL A 15 -7.34 -0.28 7.52
N GLY A 16 -7.77 0.99 7.60
CA GLY A 16 -9.12 1.37 7.21
C GLY A 16 -9.32 1.28 5.70
N LEU A 17 -10.51 0.87 5.24
CA LEU A 17 -10.85 0.81 3.81
C LEU A 17 -10.61 2.13 3.07
N ARG A 18 -10.88 3.26 3.75
CA ARG A 18 -10.59 4.60 3.21
C ARG A 18 -9.09 4.80 2.95
N PHE A 19 -8.24 4.34 3.87
CA PHE A 19 -6.79 4.45 3.69
C PHE A 19 -6.33 3.65 2.48
N LEU A 20 -6.82 2.40 2.33
CA LEU A 20 -6.44 1.56 1.20
C LEU A 20 -6.88 2.16 -0.15
N ARG A 21 -8.07 2.78 -0.20
CA ARG A 21 -8.54 3.55 -1.38
C ARG A 21 -7.62 4.72 -1.70
N GLU A 22 -7.28 5.52 -0.70
CA GLU A 22 -6.38 6.66 -0.86
C GLU A 22 -4.99 6.21 -1.33
N LEU A 23 -4.49 5.07 -0.83
CA LEU A 23 -3.24 4.46 -1.28
C LEU A 23 -3.29 4.05 -2.75
N GLU A 24 -4.31 3.29 -3.17
CA GLU A 24 -4.45 2.83 -4.55
C GLU A 24 -4.74 3.97 -5.54
N GLN A 25 -5.41 5.04 -5.09
CA GLN A 25 -5.68 6.24 -5.89
C GLN A 25 -4.47 7.18 -6.00
N GLY A 26 -3.33 6.83 -5.38
CA GLY A 26 -2.10 7.62 -5.49
C GLY A 26 -2.15 8.94 -4.73
N LYS A 27 -2.81 8.98 -3.56
CA LYS A 27 -2.82 10.17 -2.69
C LYS A 27 -1.40 10.68 -2.47
N THR A 28 -1.19 11.99 -2.63
CA THR A 28 0.12 12.65 -2.53
C THR A 28 0.86 12.38 -1.23
N THR A 29 0.12 12.24 -0.11
CA THR A 29 0.69 12.01 1.22
C THR A 29 -0.02 10.89 1.96
N LEU A 30 0.75 9.92 2.44
CA LEU A 30 0.32 8.76 3.22
C LEU A 30 1.33 8.50 4.32
N ARG A 31 0.87 7.88 5.42
CA ARG A 31 1.79 7.49 6.49
C ARG A 31 2.50 6.19 6.13
N LEU A 32 3.83 6.19 6.17
CA LEU A 32 4.66 5.06 5.77
C LEU A 32 4.41 3.80 6.61
N ASP A 33 4.09 3.96 7.91
CA ASP A 33 3.73 2.84 8.80
C ASP A 33 2.54 2.04 8.24
N LYS A 34 1.52 2.75 7.73
CA LYS A 34 0.32 2.15 7.16
C LYS A 34 0.55 1.59 5.76
N VAL A 35 1.42 2.21 4.97
CA VAL A 35 1.86 1.65 3.69
C VAL A 35 2.55 0.30 3.92
N ASN A 36 3.48 0.23 4.88
CA ASN A 36 4.20 -1.01 5.19
C ASN A 36 3.29 -2.11 5.77
N GLN A 37 2.20 -1.77 6.46
CA GLN A 37 1.18 -2.77 6.86
C GLN A 37 0.53 -3.45 5.65
N VAL A 38 0.22 -2.69 4.59
CA VAL A 38 -0.35 -3.24 3.35
C VAL A 38 0.70 -4.04 2.58
N LEU A 39 1.92 -3.50 2.42
CA LEU A 39 3.01 -4.17 1.72
C LEU A 39 3.43 -5.49 2.39
N GLY A 40 3.36 -5.57 3.71
CA GLY A 40 3.65 -6.79 4.48
C GLY A 40 2.76 -7.98 4.10
N MET A 41 1.54 -7.73 3.61
CA MET A 41 0.66 -8.78 3.07
C MET A 41 1.24 -9.49 1.83
N PHE A 42 2.18 -8.83 1.16
CA PHE A 42 2.89 -9.33 -0.01
C PHE A 42 4.36 -9.69 0.29
N GLY A 43 4.76 -9.65 1.57
CA GLY A 43 6.15 -9.85 1.97
C GLY A 43 7.08 -8.70 1.54
N CYS A 44 6.54 -7.49 1.36
CA CYS A 44 7.27 -6.32 0.90
C CYS A 44 7.31 -5.22 1.96
N GLU A 45 8.23 -4.27 1.78
CA GLU A 45 8.30 -3.02 2.54
C GLU A 45 8.77 -1.88 1.62
N ALA A 46 8.39 -0.65 1.95
CA ALA A 46 8.83 0.53 1.23
C ALA A 46 10.25 0.91 1.64
N GLY A 47 11.12 1.08 0.64
CA GLY A 47 12.50 1.51 0.81
C GLY A 47 12.93 2.49 -0.29
N PRO A 48 14.07 3.15 -0.14
CA PRO A 48 14.60 4.03 -1.17
C PRO A 48 14.97 3.24 -2.42
N ILE A 49 14.55 3.74 -3.59
CA ILE A 49 15.03 3.31 -4.89
C ILE A 49 15.69 4.49 -5.60
N ARG A 50 16.66 4.23 -6.48
CA ARG A 50 17.19 5.28 -7.36
C ARG A 50 16.03 5.78 -8.23
N LYS A 51 15.88 7.11 -8.34
CA LYS A 51 14.91 7.68 -9.27
C LYS A 51 15.38 7.32 -10.69
N GLU A 52 14.47 6.79 -11.51
CA GLU A 52 14.69 6.74 -12.94
C GLU A 52 14.67 8.18 -13.46
N GLU A 53 15.79 8.63 -14.01
CA GLU A 53 15.81 9.86 -14.79
C GLU A 53 15.18 9.53 -16.14
N SER A 54 13.94 9.96 -16.34
CA SER A 54 13.34 9.98 -17.67
C SER A 54 14.15 10.96 -18.53
N LEU A 55 14.94 10.44 -19.47
CA LEU A 55 15.60 11.23 -20.52
C LEU A 55 14.56 11.92 -21.41
#